data_AF-A0A655ZVH5-F1
#
_entry.id   AF-A0A655ZVH5-F1
#
_cell.length_a   1.000
_cell.length_b   1.000
_cell.length_c   1.000
_cell.angle_alpha   90.00
_cell.angle_beta   90.00
_cell.angle_gamma   90.00
#
_symmetry.space_group_name_H-M   'P 1'
#
loop_
_entity.id
_entity.type
_entity.pdbx_description
1 polymer ?
#
loop_
_entity_poly.entity_id
_entity_poly.type
_entity_poly.pdbx_seq_one_letter_code
_entity_poly.pdbx_strand_id
1 'polypeptide(L)' 'MGNRLSLVDVCLVPQVYNAERFDLDMSRYPTLQQIAARLRALPAFAQAAPENQPDAC' A
#
# COMPACT_ATOMS: atom_id res chain seq x y z
N MET A 1 -12.39 -13.10 11.28
CA MET A 1 -11.84 -12.58 10.01
C MET A 1 -11.36 -11.16 10.29
N GLY A 2 -10.06 -10.85 10.14
CA GLY A 2 -9.53 -9.51 10.48
C GLY A 2 -8.08 -9.42 10.98
N ASN A 3 -7.40 -10.54 11.24
CA ASN A 3 -6.00 -10.56 11.72
C ASN A 3 -5.07 -11.43 10.85
N ARG A 4 -5.46 -11.75 9.61
CA ARG A 4 -4.62 -12.49 8.66
C ARG A 4 -4.57 -11.73 7.35
N LEU A 5 -3.37 -11.63 6.81
CA LEU A 5 -3.14 -11.10 5.46
C LEU A 5 -4.00 -11.89 4.46
N SER A 6 -4.58 -11.16 3.54
CA SER A 6 -5.43 -11.66 2.47
C SER A 6 -5.01 -11.06 1.13
N LEU A 7 -5.55 -11.58 0.03
CA LEU A 7 -5.31 -11.01 -1.30
C LEU A 7 -5.75 -9.54 -1.39
N VAL A 8 -6.77 -9.15 -0.62
CA VAL A 8 -7.22 -7.74 -0.56
C VAL A 8 -6.09 -6.83 -0.07
N ASP A 9 -5.31 -7.25 0.92
CA ASP A 9 -4.20 -6.47 1.46
C ASP A 9 -3.08 -6.28 0.41
N VAL A 10 -2.79 -7.34 -0.36
CA VAL A 10 -1.83 -7.32 -1.46
C VAL A 10 -2.27 -6.35 -2.56
N CYS A 11 -3.56 -6.34 -2.90
CA CYS A 11 -4.10 -5.42 -3.89
C CYS A 11 -4.27 -3.99 -3.36
N LEU A 12 -4.52 -3.79 -2.06
CA LEU A 12 -4.82 -2.47 -1.50
C LEU A 12 -3.61 -1.53 -1.53
N VAL A 13 -2.43 -2.00 -1.13
CA VAL A 13 -1.22 -1.17 -1.06
C VAL A 13 -0.85 -0.50 -2.40
N PRO A 14 -0.82 -1.21 -3.56
CA PRO A 14 -0.55 -0.57 -4.85
C PRO A 14 -1.67 0.38 -5.29
N GLN A 15 -2.93 0.12 -4.92
CA GLN A 15 -4.03 1.04 -5.24
C GLN A 15 -3.91 2.36 -4.47
N VAL A 16 -3.57 2.28 -3.18
CA VAL A 16 -3.30 3.48 -2.36
C VAL A 16 -2.04 4.21 -2.84
N TYR A 17 -0.99 3.48 -3.20
CA TYR A 17 0.22 4.08 -3.79
C TYR A 17 -0.10 4.84 -5.08
N ASN A 18 -0.85 4.25 -6.00
CA ASN A 18 -1.25 4.92 -7.24
C ASN A 18 -2.12 6.14 -6.97
N ALA A 19 -3.06 6.05 -6.04
CA ALA A 19 -3.88 7.19 -5.63
C ALA A 19 -3.01 8.35 -5.12
N GLU A 20 -2.03 8.08 -4.26
CA GLU A 20 -1.07 9.09 -3.77
C GLU A 20 -0.21 9.64 -4.92
N ARG A 21 0.27 8.78 -5.83
CA ARG A 21 1.10 9.16 -6.98
C ARG A 21 0.38 10.04 -8.00
N PHE A 22 -0.93 9.91 -8.12
CA PHE A 22 -1.76 10.71 -9.02
C PHE A 22 -2.50 11.85 -8.29
N ASP A 23 -1.98 12.29 -7.13
CA ASP A 23 -2.48 13.41 -6.34
C ASP A 23 -3.96 13.28 -5.92
N LEU A 24 -4.46 12.05 -5.74
CA LEU A 24 -5.79 11.83 -5.19
C LEU A 24 -5.80 12.18 -3.70
N ASP A 25 -6.77 12.98 -3.28
CA ASP A 25 -7.00 13.32 -1.87
C ASP A 25 -7.46 12.09 -1.07
N MET A 26 -6.48 11.43 -0.42
CA MET A 26 -6.69 10.27 0.43
C MET A 26 -7.22 10.61 1.83
N SER A 27 -7.33 11.89 2.21
CA SER A 27 -7.86 12.29 3.53
C SER A 27 -9.31 11.87 3.74
N ARG A 28 -10.05 11.66 2.63
CA ARG A 28 -11.42 11.12 2.60
C ARG A 28 -11.51 9.64 2.96
N TYR A 29 -10.38 8.94 2.99
CA TYR A 29 -10.29 7.49 3.20
C TYR A 29 -9.32 7.14 4.34
N PRO A 30 -9.54 7.63 5.58
CA PRO A 30 -8.59 7.50 6.68
C PRO A 30 -8.33 6.03 7.08
N THR A 31 -9.34 5.17 6.97
CA THR A 31 -9.19 3.73 7.23
C THR A 31 -8.25 3.07 6.22
N LEU A 32 -8.34 3.43 4.93
CA LEU A 32 -7.47 2.87 3.90
C LEU A 32 -6.03 3.33 4.11
N GLN A 33 -5.83 4.60 4.47
CA GLN A 33 -4.51 5.14 4.82
C GLN A 33 -3.89 4.39 6.02
N GLN A 34 -4.68 4.17 7.08
CA GLN A 34 -4.20 3.43 8.26
C GLN A 34 -3.82 1.98 7.93
N ILE A 35 -4.63 1.28 7.14
CA ILE A 35 -4.35 -0.10 6.73
C ILE A 35 -3.11 -0.13 5.84
N ALA A 36 -3.04 0.72 4.81
CA ALA A 36 -1.89 0.80 3.92
C ALA A 36 -0.60 1.13 4.69
N ALA A 37 -0.63 2.04 5.67
CA ALA A 37 0.52 2.35 6.52
C ALA A 37 0.98 1.13 7.34
N ARG A 38 0.04 0.37 7.92
CA ARG A 38 0.36 -0.88 8.65
C ARG A 38 0.96 -1.94 7.74
N LEU A 39 0.43 -2.11 6.53
CA LEU A 39 0.92 -3.07 5.56
C LEU A 39 2.31 -2.68 5.03
N ARG A 40 2.54 -1.41 4.68
CA ARG A 40 3.84 -0.88 4.24
C ARG A 40 4.95 -1.05 5.27
N ALA A 41 4.62 -1.11 6.56
CA ALA A 41 5.59 -1.37 7.63
C ALA A 41 6.07 -2.84 7.68
N LEU A 42 5.41 -3.76 6.99
CA LEU A 42 5.85 -5.15 6.91
C LEU A 42 6.99 -5.30 5.89
N PRO A 43 8.05 -6.07 6.19
CA PRO A 43 9.21 -6.20 5.31
C PRO A 43 8.86 -6.64 3.88
N ALA A 44 7.87 -7.52 3.72
CA ALA A 44 7.43 -8.00 2.41
C ALA A 44 6.88 -6.86 1.52
N PHE A 45 6.11 -5.94 2.08
CA PHE A 45 5.57 -4.79 1.33
C PHE A 45 6.63 -3.72 1.09
N ALA A 46 7.54 -3.50 2.06
CA ALA A 46 8.67 -2.59 1.87
C ALA A 46 9.59 -3.06 0.73
N GLN A 47 9.92 -4.36 0.66
CA GLN A 47 10.71 -4.94 -0.43
C GLN A 47 9.98 -4.89 -1.78
N ALA A 48 8.66 -5.00 -1.77
CA ALA A 48 7.82 -4.91 -2.97
C ALA A 48 7.48 -3.46 -3.38
N ALA A 49 8.02 -2.45 -2.69
CA ALA A 49 7.80 -1.05 -3.07
C ALA A 49 8.33 -0.80 -4.50
N PRO A 50 7.61 -0.02 -5.34
CA PRO A 50 8.02 0.26 -6.71
C PRO A 50 9.46 0.77 -6.81
N GLU A 51 9.88 1.62 -5.89
CA GLU A 51 11.22 2.24 -5.84
C GLU A 51 12.36 1.23 -5.59
N ASN A 52 12.04 0.03 -5.09
CA ASN A 52 13.02 -1.02 -4.79
C ASN A 52 13.12 -2.06 -5.91
N GLN A 53 12.39 -1.89 -7.01
CA GLN A 53 12.41 -2.86 -8.11
C GLN A 53 13.55 -2.57 -9.10
N PRO A 54 14.15 -3.60 -9.72
CA PRO A 54 15.31 -3.43 -10.61
C PRO A 54 15.01 -2.63 -11.89
N ASP A 55 13.74 -2.47 -12.23
CA ASP A 55 13.23 -1.65 -13.34
C ASP A 55 12.81 -0.24 -12.92
N ALA A 56 12.92 0.10 -11.64
CA ALA A 56 12.76 1.47 -11.15
C ALA A 56 14.07 2.23 -11.40
N CYS A 57 14.12 2.92 -12.53
CA CYS A 57 15.24 3.80 -12.90
C CYS A 57 15.45 4.96 -11.92
#